data_AF-A0A442JQA6-F1
#
_entry.id   AF-A0A442JQA6-F1
#
_cell.length_a   1.000
_cell.length_b   1.000
_cell.length_c   1.000
_cell.angle_alpha   90.00
_cell.angle_beta   90.00
_cell.angle_gamma   90.00
#
_symmetry.space_group_name_H-M   'P 1'
#
loop_
_entity.id
_entity.type
_entity.pdbx_description
1 polymer ?
#
loop_
_entity_poly.entity_id
_entity_poly.type
_entity_poly.pdbx_seq_one_letter_code
_entity_poly.pdbx_strand_id
1 'polypeptide(L)'
;MVERLGKRLMEAEEVDATLIARRLDAVMAEEAAMRRRAASAPVANVAEVKMKAAHFRQLIGHNWCEVDIEDLHELLRSFTTFQA
;
A
#
# COMPACT_ATOMS: atom_id res chain seq x y z
N MET A 1 -5.86 -9.29 -7.34
CA MET A 1 -5.48 -10.57 -6.67
C MET A 1 -6.11 -10.67 -5.30
N VAL A 2 -5.95 -9.64 -4.45
CA VAL A 2 -6.57 -9.51 -3.11
C VAL A 2 -8.08 -9.77 -3.12
N GLU A 3 -8.86 -9.11 -4.00
CA GLU A 3 -10.31 -9.35 -4.12
C GLU A 3 -10.68 -10.81 -4.36
N ARG A 4 -9.94 -11.48 -5.25
CA ARG A 4 -10.19 -12.88 -5.59
C ARG A 4 -9.87 -13.79 -4.40
N LEU A 5 -8.82 -13.48 -3.65
CA LEU A 5 -8.47 -14.21 -2.43
C LEU A 5 -9.50 -13.95 -1.32
N GLY A 6 -9.94 -12.71 -1.14
CA GLY A 6 -10.99 -12.34 -0.19
C GLY A 6 -12.32 -13.02 -0.48
N LYS A 7 -12.74 -13.05 -1.75
CA LYS A 7 -13.95 -13.80 -2.16
C LYS A 7 -13.84 -15.29 -1.86
N ARG A 8 -12.69 -15.89 -2.19
CA ARG A 8 -12.45 -17.31 -1.90
C ARG A 8 -12.40 -17.60 -0.39
N LEU A 9 -11.88 -16.67 0.41
CA LEU A 9 -11.86 -16.80 1.87
C LEU A 9 -13.28 -16.82 2.45
N MET A 10 -14.17 -15.98 1.93
CA MET A 10 -15.59 -15.95 2.36
C MET A 10 -16.34 -17.25 2.05
N GLU A 11 -15.86 -18.05 1.08
CA GLU A 11 -16.51 -19.27 0.59
C GLU A 11 -15.81 -20.56 1.09
N ALA A 12 -14.69 -20.47 1.80
CA ALA A 12 -13.82 -21.61 2.13
C ALA A 12 -14.15 -22.28 3.47
N GLU A 13 -14.02 -23.61 3.52
CA GLU A 13 -14.04 -24.39 4.77
C GLU A 13 -12.74 -24.20 5.58
N GLU A 14 -12.76 -24.53 6.87
CA GLU A 14 -11.79 -24.10 7.89
C GLU A 14 -10.30 -24.30 7.52
N VAL A 15 -9.95 -25.44 6.91
CA VAL A 15 -8.57 -25.76 6.50
C VAL A 15 -8.15 -24.92 5.28
N ASP A 16 -9.03 -24.77 4.30
CA ASP A 16 -8.79 -23.97 3.10
C ASP A 16 -8.80 -22.47 3.42
N ALA A 17 -9.66 -22.05 4.34
CA ALA A 17 -9.73 -20.69 4.85
C ALA A 17 -8.40 -20.27 5.48
N THR A 18 -7.77 -21.16 6.26
CA THR A 18 -6.45 -20.90 6.86
C THR A 18 -5.37 -20.68 5.79
N LEU A 19 -5.34 -21.52 4.76
CA LEU A 19 -4.37 -21.36 3.67
C LEU A 19 -4.61 -20.09 2.85
N ILE A 20 -5.87 -19.77 2.57
CA ILE A 20 -6.25 -18.56 1.81
C ILE A 20 -5.93 -17.32 2.63
N ALA A 21 -6.21 -17.31 3.94
CA ALA A 21 -5.85 -16.23 4.85
C ALA A 21 -4.34 -15.96 4.85
N ARG A 22 -3.51 -17.01 5.01
CA ARG A 22 -2.04 -16.85 4.94
C ARG A 22 -1.55 -16.29 3.60
N ARG A 23 -2.20 -16.64 2.49
CA ARG A 23 -1.88 -16.07 1.18
C ARG A 23 -2.31 -14.61 1.09
N LEU A 24 -3.45 -14.26 1.67
CA LEU A 24 -3.91 -12.88 1.74
C LEU A 24 -2.93 -12.04 2.55
N ASP A 25 -2.51 -12.51 3.73
CA ASP A 25 -1.53 -11.84 4.59
C ASP A 25 -0.19 -11.61 3.85
N ALA A 26 0.30 -12.62 3.13
CA ALA A 26 1.55 -12.51 2.37
C ALA A 26 1.45 -11.44 1.27
N VAL A 27 0.32 -11.39 0.54
CA VAL A 27 0.08 -10.38 -0.49
C VAL A 27 -0.03 -8.99 0.12
N MET A 28 -0.73 -8.85 1.24
CA MET A 28 -0.87 -7.56 1.94
C MET A 28 0.49 -7.08 2.49
N ALA A 29 1.33 -7.98 2.99
CA ALA A 29 2.68 -7.64 3.44
C ALA A 29 3.58 -7.16 2.29
N GLU A 30 3.46 -7.77 1.11
CA GLU A 30 4.18 -7.33 -0.10
C GLU A 30 3.70 -5.95 -0.57
N GLU A 31 2.39 -5.72 -0.60
CA GLU A 31 1.77 -4.41 -0.87
C GLU A 31 2.31 -3.34 0.08
N ALA A 32 2.30 -3.60 1.38
CA ALA A 32 2.82 -2.69 2.39
C ALA A 32 4.32 -2.40 2.19
N ALA A 33 5.13 -3.40 1.84
CA ALA A 33 6.55 -3.22 1.56
C ALA A 33 6.79 -2.36 0.31
N MET A 34 6.03 -2.57 -0.76
CA MET A 34 6.10 -1.74 -1.97
C MET A 34 5.68 -0.30 -1.68
N ARG A 35 4.60 -0.12 -0.91
CA ARG A 35 4.10 1.19 -0.50
C ARG A 35 5.13 1.94 0.36
N ARG A 36 5.79 1.29 1.32
CA ARG A 36 6.91 1.86 2.11
C ARG A 36 8.07 2.31 1.25
N ARG A 37 8.46 1.49 0.26
CA ARG A 37 9.50 1.85 -0.72
C ARG A 37 9.09 3.05 -1.55
N ALA A 38 7.83 3.08 -2.01
CA ALA A 38 7.31 4.24 -2.71
C ALA A 38 7.33 5.49 -1.82
N ALA A 39 6.86 5.41 -0.57
CA ALA A 39 6.85 6.52 0.39
C ALA A 39 8.24 7.14 0.59
N SER A 40 9.27 6.32 0.78
CA SER A 40 10.65 6.76 0.99
C SER A 40 11.40 7.15 -0.29
N ALA A 41 10.91 6.80 -1.47
CA ALA A 41 11.57 7.13 -2.74
C ALA A 41 11.69 8.65 -2.93
N PRO A 42 12.87 9.18 -3.28
CA PRO A 42 13.03 10.61 -3.54
C PRO A 42 12.22 11.03 -4.78
N VAL A 43 11.88 12.32 -4.83
CA VAL A 43 11.22 12.95 -5.99
C VAL A 43 12.14 14.02 -6.58
N ALA A 44 12.27 14.05 -7.89
CA ALA A 44 13.17 14.94 -8.62
C ALA A 44 12.52 16.26 -9.03
N ASN A 45 11.19 16.30 -9.15
CA ASN A 45 10.47 17.47 -9.66
C ASN A 45 9.02 17.54 -9.14
N VAL A 46 8.37 18.69 -9.37
CA VAL A 46 6.98 18.95 -8.96
C VAL A 46 5.98 17.99 -9.61
N ALA A 47 6.24 17.49 -10.83
CA ALA A 47 5.35 16.53 -11.47
C ALA A 47 5.36 15.19 -10.72
N GLU A 48 6.53 14.73 -10.27
CA GLU A 48 6.67 13.53 -9.43
C GLU A 48 6.03 13.70 -8.06
N VAL A 49 6.16 14.88 -7.42
CA VAL A 49 5.42 15.20 -6.19
C VAL A 49 3.92 15.01 -6.39
N LYS A 50 3.35 15.56 -7.47
CA LYS A 50 1.93 15.45 -7.78
C LYS A 50 1.49 14.01 -8.05
N MET A 51 2.26 13.26 -8.82
CA MET A 51 1.98 11.85 -9.12
C MET A 51 1.98 11.01 -7.82
N LYS A 52 3.01 11.19 -7.00
CA LYS A 52 3.16 10.47 -5.74
C LYS A 52 2.05 10.83 -4.74
N ALA A 53 1.71 12.10 -4.61
CA ALA A 53 0.60 12.54 -3.76
C ALA A 53 -0.76 11.99 -4.24
N ALA A 54 -1.01 11.97 -5.55
CA ALA A 54 -2.23 11.39 -6.12
C ALA A 54 -2.34 9.88 -5.83
N HIS A 55 -1.23 9.15 -5.95
CA HIS A 55 -1.17 7.73 -5.64
C HIS A 55 -1.53 7.45 -4.17
N PHE A 56 -0.90 8.15 -3.22
CA PHE A 56 -1.20 7.97 -1.79
C PHE A 56 -2.61 8.43 -1.42
N ARG A 57 -3.14 9.48 -2.06
CA ARG A 57 -4.54 9.88 -1.91
C ARG A 57 -5.51 8.78 -2.34
N GLN A 58 -5.24 8.09 -3.45
CA GLN A 58 -6.05 6.96 -3.89
C GLN A 58 -5.99 5.81 -2.89
N LEU A 59 -4.80 5.46 -2.39
CA LEU A 59 -4.65 4.40 -1.39
C LEU A 59 -5.48 4.64 -0.13
N ILE A 60 -5.43 5.87 0.41
CA ILE A 60 -6.22 6.27 1.58
C ILE A 60 -7.72 6.23 1.27
N GLY A 61 -8.13 6.67 0.07
CA GLY A 61 -9.54 6.76 -0.31
C GLY A 61 -10.21 5.42 -0.60
N HIS A 62 -9.46 4.37 -0.92
CA HIS A 62 -10.02 3.08 -1.31
C HIS A 62 -10.27 2.10 -0.14
N ASN A 63 -10.01 2.50 1.12
CA ASN A 63 -10.15 1.65 2.34
C ASN A 63 -9.48 0.26 2.24
N TRP A 64 -8.60 0.07 1.24
CA TRP A 64 -8.14 -1.26 0.84
C TRP A 64 -6.79 -1.61 1.44
N CYS A 65 -6.02 -0.60 1.81
CA CYS A 65 -4.68 -0.73 2.37
C CYS A 65 -4.59 0.27 3.52
N GLU A 66 -4.41 -0.22 4.76
CA GLU A 66 -4.04 0.67 5.86
C GLU A 66 -2.68 1.30 5.54
N VAL A 67 -2.72 2.60 5.30
CA VAL A 67 -1.50 3.41 5.19
C VAL A 67 -1.06 3.68 6.62
N ASP A 68 0.12 3.17 6.99
CA ASP A 68 0.69 3.38 8.32
C ASP A 68 1.04 4.87 8.49
N ILE A 69 1.01 5.36 9.73
CA ILE A 69 1.44 6.72 10.03
C ILE A 69 2.91 6.93 9.64
N GLU A 70 3.74 5.89 9.77
CA GLU A 70 5.15 5.92 9.35
C GLU A 70 5.28 6.18 7.84
N ASP A 71 4.38 5.63 7.04
CA ASP A 71 4.38 5.83 5.59
C ASP A 71 4.01 7.25 5.20
N LEU A 72 3.09 7.86 5.93
CA LEU A 72 2.74 9.26 5.75
C LEU A 72 3.92 10.16 6.13
N HIS A 73 4.63 9.84 7.21
CA HIS A 73 5.84 10.56 7.59
C HIS A 73 6.94 10.45 6.53
N GLU A 74 7.21 9.25 6.00
CA GLU A 74 8.18 9.06 4.93
C GLU A 74 7.76 9.78 3.64
N LEU A 75 6.47 9.72 3.29
CA LEU A 75 5.92 10.44 2.15
C LEU A 75 6.18 11.95 2.27
N LEU A 76 5.81 12.55 3.41
CA LEU A 76 6.04 13.98 3.66
C LEU A 76 7.53 14.32 3.65
N ARG A 77 8.38 13.48 4.26
CA ARG A 77 9.83 13.65 4.24
C ARG A 77 10.36 13.67 2.81
N SER A 78 9.92 12.75 1.95
CA SER A 78 10.34 12.70 0.55
C SER A 78 10.02 13.97 -0.24
N PHE A 79 8.98 14.71 0.16
CA PHE A 79 8.66 16.02 -0.43
C PHE A 79 9.51 17.14 0.13
N THR A 80 9.95 17.08 1.39
CA THR A 80 10.82 18.10 1.99
C THR A 80 12.26 18.05 1.48
N THR A 81 12.70 16.89 0.96
CA THR A 81 14.02 16.76 0.32
C THR A 81 14.06 17.36 -1.09
N PHE A 82 12.90 17.67 -1.67
CA PHE A 82 12.81 18.41 -2.93
C PHE A 82 13.11 19.89 -2.67
N GLN A 83 14.19 20.39 -3.29
CA GLN A 83 14.48 21.83 -3.36
C GLN A 83 14.02 22.32 -4.74
N ALA A 84 13.05 23.23 -4.74
CA ALA A 84 12.48 23.84 -5.94
C ALA A 84 13.37 24.95 -6.52
#